data_AF-A0A970IHW8-F1
#
_entry.id   AF-A0A970IHW8-F1
#
_cell.length_a   1.000
_cell.length_b   1.000
_cell.length_c   1.000
_cell.angle_alpha   90.00
_cell.angle_beta   90.00
_cell.angle_gamma   90.00
#
_symmetry.space_group_name_H-M   'P 1'
#
loop_
_entity.id
_entity.type
_entity.pdbx_description
1 polymer ?
#
loop_
_entity_poly.entity_id
_entity_poly.type
_entity_poly.pdbx_seq_one_letter_code
_entity_poly.pdbx_strand_id
1 'polypeptide(L)' 'MVKTGIHDWFGYRIDNEERFKLIREAGFNSVLFWWGDEYADYVGDKNFLPGLAR' A
#
# COMPACT_ATOMS: atom_id res chain seq x y z
N MET A 1 5.60 -8.39 20.97
CA MET A 1 5.80 -8.61 19.52
C MET A 1 6.07 -7.26 18.88
N VAL A 2 7.11 -7.14 18.05
CA VAL A 2 7.46 -5.86 17.40
C VAL A 2 6.45 -5.60 16.28
N LYS A 3 5.91 -4.38 16.21
CA LYS A 3 5.06 -3.96 15.08
C LYS A 3 5.95 -3.42 13.97
N THR A 4 5.75 -3.92 12.76
CA THR A 4 6.53 -3.50 11.59
C THR A 4 5.61 -2.85 10.55
N GLY A 5 6.18 -1.92 9.79
CA GLY A 5 5.53 -1.29 8.66
C GLY A 5 6.40 -1.35 7.42
N ILE A 6 5.78 -1.23 6.25
CA ILE A 6 6.46 -1.20 4.95
C ILE A 6 5.92 -0.05 4.11
N HIS A 7 6.74 0.46 3.20
CA HIS A 7 6.26 1.28 2.10
C HIS A 7 5.39 0.44 1.16
N ASP A 8 4.24 0.96 0.71
CA ASP A 8 3.32 0.19 -0.13
C ASP A 8 3.97 -0.22 -1.46
N TRP A 9 4.82 0.63 -2.03
CA TRP A 9 5.57 0.31 -3.24
C TRP A 9 6.84 -0.49 -2.94
N PHE A 10 6.85 -1.76 -3.35
CA PHE A 10 7.98 -2.70 -3.27
C PHE A 10 8.47 -3.19 -4.65
N GLY A 11 8.24 -2.41 -5.71
CA GLY A 11 8.88 -2.61 -7.02
C GLY A 11 8.07 -3.39 -8.08
N TYR A 12 6.78 -3.65 -7.85
CA TYR A 12 5.93 -4.37 -8.80
C TYR A 12 4.64 -3.61 -9.08
N ARG A 13 4.21 -3.64 -10.34
CA ARG A 13 2.94 -3.05 -10.77
C ARG A 13 1.79 -4.03 -10.51
N ILE A 14 1.23 -3.99 -9.30
CA ILE A 14 0.14 -4.85 -8.81
C ILE A 14 -1.09 -3.97 -8.51
N ASP A 15 -2.29 -4.53 -8.65
CA ASP A 15 -3.52 -3.89 -8.17
C ASP A 15 -3.43 -3.56 -6.67
N ASN A 16 -4.08 -2.47 -6.24
CA ASN A 16 -4.00 -1.99 -4.87
C ASN A 16 -4.51 -3.03 -3.85
N GLU A 17 -5.60 -3.76 -4.16
CA GLU A 17 -6.16 -4.76 -3.23
C GLU A 17 -5.19 -5.93 -3.03
N GLU A 18 -4.67 -6.48 -4.13
CA GLU A 18 -3.71 -7.59 -4.07
C GLU A 18 -2.39 -7.15 -3.41
N ARG A 19 -1.95 -5.90 -3.64
CA ARG A 19 -0.78 -5.34 -2.96
C ARG A 19 -0.95 -5.34 -1.44
N PHE A 20 -2.08 -4.86 -0.92
CA PHE A 20 -2.31 -4.81 0.53
C PHE A 20 -2.50 -6.20 1.14
N LYS A 21 -3.10 -7.13 0.38
CA LYS A 21 -3.16 -8.54 0.77
C LYS A 21 -1.77 -9.15 0.93
N LEU A 22 -0.88 -8.99 -0.06
CA LEU A 22 0.50 -9.49 0.00
C LEU A 22 1.28 -8.91 1.18
N ILE A 23 1.14 -7.61 1.45
CA ILE A 23 1.79 -6.95 2.58
C ILE A 23 1.32 -7.55 3.92
N ARG A 24 0.01 -7.80 4.06
CA ARG A 24 -0.58 -8.42 5.25
C ARG A 24 -0.10 -9.87 5.42
N GLU A 25 -0.09 -10.65 4.34
CA GLU A 25 0.38 -12.05 4.33
C GLU A 25 1.88 -12.15 4.65
N ALA A 26 2.68 -11.15 4.28
CA ALA A 26 4.09 -11.05 4.65
C ALA A 26 4.32 -10.69 6.14
N GLY A 27 3.27 -10.37 6.89
CA GLY A 27 3.31 -10.14 8.34
C GLY A 27 3.52 -8.70 8.79
N PHE A 28 3.43 -7.71 7.88
CA PHE A 28 3.48 -6.30 8.26
C PHE A 28 2.17 -5.82 8.89
N ASN A 29 2.28 -4.87 9.83
CA ASN A 29 1.14 -4.35 10.58
C ASN A 29 0.67 -2.97 10.10
N SER A 30 1.48 -2.28 9.31
CA SER A 30 1.14 -0.96 8.75
C SER A 30 1.76 -0.76 7.38
N VAL A 31 1.16 0.15 6.62
CA VAL A 31 1.64 0.60 5.32
C VAL A 31 1.89 2.10 5.34
N LEU A 32 2.96 2.53 4.66
CA LEU A 32 3.26 3.93 4.38
C LEU A 32 2.96 4.19 2.90
N PHE A 33 2.17 5.23 2.62
CA PHE A 33 1.79 5.61 1.26
C PHE A 33 2.64 6.76 0.73
N TRP A 34 2.85 6.76 -0.59
CA TRP A 34 3.26 7.96 -1.30
C TRP A 34 2.11 8.98 -1.37
N TRP A 35 2.33 10.19 -0.84
CA TRP A 35 1.31 11.24 -0.78
C TRP A 35 1.51 12.32 -1.85
N GLY A 36 1.56 11.90 -3.11
CA GLY A 36 1.71 12.77 -4.27
C GLY A 36 0.85 12.27 -5.44
N ASP A 37 0.68 13.13 -6.44
CA ASP A 37 -0.19 12.87 -7.60
C ASP A 37 0.55 12.30 -8.80
N GLU A 38 1.87 12.14 -8.71
CA GLU A 38 2.74 11.67 -9.80
C GLU A 38 2.36 10.27 -10.30
N TYR A 39 1.64 9.49 -9.48
CA TYR A 39 1.23 8.13 -9.78
C TYR A 39 -0.30 7.94 -9.81
N ALA A 40 -1.09 9.02 -9.86
CA ALA A 40 -2.55 8.93 -9.85
C ALA A 40 -3.11 8.05 -10.99
N ASP A 41 -2.47 8.05 -12.17
CA ASP A 41 -2.82 7.20 -13.31
C ASP A 41 -2.65 5.69 -13.04
N TYR A 42 -1.88 5.34 -12.02
CA TYR A 42 -1.61 3.97 -11.64
C TYR A 42 -2.32 3.56 -10.36
N VAL A 43 -2.20 4.35 -9.28
CA VAL A 43 -2.76 4.00 -7.96
C VAL A 43 -4.16 4.56 -7.73
N GLY A 44 -4.66 5.44 -8.61
CA GLY A 44 -5.90 6.18 -8.42
C GLY A 44 -5.72 7.37 -7.48
N ASP A 45 -6.84 7.91 -7.00
CA ASP A 45 -6.79 8.99 -6.01
C ASP A 45 -6.26 8.46 -4.66
N LYS A 46 -5.11 9.00 -4.25
CA LYS A 46 -4.38 8.66 -3.02
C LYS A 46 -5.25 8.72 -1.75
N ASN A 47 -6.33 9.51 -1.75
CA ASN A 47 -7.24 9.63 -0.62
C ASN A 47 -8.05 8.35 -0.35
N PHE A 48 -8.18 7.45 -1.33
CA PHE A 48 -8.89 6.16 -1.14
C PHE A 48 -7.99 5.04 -0.62
N LEU A 49 -6.66 5.15 -0.78
CA LEU A 49 -5.70 4.10 -0.38
C LEU A 49 -5.81 3.70 1.11
N PRO A 50 -5.97 4.63 2.07
CA PRO A 50 -6.16 4.27 3.48
C PRO A 50 -7.44 3.50 3.76
N GLY A 51 -8.46 3.59 2.89
CA GLY A 51 -9.68 2.79 2.99
C GLY A 51 -9.44 1.35 2.53
N LEU A 52 -8.67 1.17 1.46
CA LEU A 52 -8.34 -0.14 0.88
C LEU A 52 -7.37 -0.96 1.74
N ALA A 53 -6.47 -0.31 2.48
CA ALA A 53 -5.48 -1.00 3.31
C ALA A 53 -6.00 -1.46 4.70
N ARG A 54 -7.29 -1.29 4.99
CA ARG A 54 -7.90 -1.67 6.28
C ARG A 54 -8.17 -3.16 6.41
#